data_AF-A0A485KX76-F1
#
_entry.id   AF-A0A485KX76-F1
#
_cell.length_a   1.000
_cell.length_b   1.000
_cell.length_c   1.000
_cell.angle_alpha   90.00
_cell.angle_beta   90.00
_cell.angle_gamma   90.00
#
_symmetry.space_group_name_H-M   'P 1'
#
loop_
_entity.id
_entity.type
_entity.pdbx_description
1 polymer ?
#
loop_
_entity_poly.entity_id
_entity_poly.type
_entity_poly.pdbx_seq_one_letter_code
_entity_poly.pdbx_strand_id
1 'polypeptide(L)'
;MAKLAFLSLLATATANTWTNTTETATLLGSSCSAIQENTDYDGNNLSSTKQLSAELCCADCRANPHCALYVWFQGKCYLKTKAGAKQINARGRRAAFVSTTTTTTLAPPTVPPFTSMCSALLPNTDYEGHDIGAVNREMADQCCDVCKVTPGCALFVHVDQVCWLKSAKGKASFKLGAQASMIDADTPKCGPTEANTDYAGDNLYGSGSAADLFSCCVGCQMNRDCNAYSFVEATQECSLKSGRTGTSAKSGVTSGRVYKCTPIEMGVDYVGNDLADVAADAADDCCALCRNLDGCKAFSYADGTCYLKSDKGATTTNVDVQSIGHPFCLNGFIVVLSASHSKIVFI
;
A
#
# COMPACT_ATOMS: atom_id res chain seq x y z
N MET A 1 -11.65 24.79 -67.71
CA MET A 1 -12.21 23.73 -68.57
C MET A 1 -11.46 22.44 -68.29
N ALA A 2 -12.14 21.49 -67.66
CA ALA A 2 -11.61 20.20 -67.29
C ALA A 2 -11.53 19.26 -68.51
N LYS A 3 -10.53 18.38 -68.53
CA LYS A 3 -10.53 17.16 -69.34
C LYS A 3 -10.17 16.00 -68.41
N LEU A 4 -11.19 15.29 -67.92
CA LEU A 4 -11.05 13.91 -67.48
C LEU A 4 -11.92 13.06 -68.39
N ALA A 5 -11.27 12.16 -69.11
CA ALA A 5 -11.89 11.17 -69.98
C ALA A 5 -12.25 9.92 -69.16
N PHE A 6 -13.48 9.45 -69.36
CA PHE A 6 -13.95 8.12 -69.02
C PHE A 6 -13.31 7.08 -69.93
N LEU A 7 -12.94 5.91 -69.40
CA LEU A 7 -13.04 4.65 -70.13
C LEU A 7 -13.30 3.47 -69.20
N SER A 8 -14.31 2.71 -69.58
CA SER A 8 -14.87 1.52 -68.97
C SER A 8 -14.08 0.25 -69.34
N LEU A 9 -14.12 -0.75 -68.45
CA LEU A 9 -14.85 -2.04 -68.62
C LEU A 9 -14.04 -3.27 -68.18
N LEU A 10 -14.65 -4.01 -67.23
CA LEU A 10 -14.62 -5.46 -66.94
C LEU A 10 -13.27 -6.22 -66.93
N ALA A 11 -12.94 -6.78 -65.76
CA ALA A 11 -12.30 -8.09 -65.66
C ALA A 11 -12.79 -8.83 -64.41
N THR A 12 -12.94 -10.13 -64.58
CA THR A 12 -13.65 -11.14 -63.80
C THR A 12 -13.05 -11.48 -62.45
N ALA A 13 -13.91 -11.95 -61.55
CA ALA A 13 -13.59 -12.51 -60.25
C ALA A 13 -12.64 -13.71 -60.34
N THR A 14 -11.62 -13.71 -59.48
CA THR A 14 -11.04 -14.93 -58.90
C THR A 14 -10.97 -14.75 -57.39
N ALA A 15 -11.52 -15.73 -56.68
CA ALA A 15 -11.43 -15.83 -55.24
C ALA A 15 -9.98 -16.12 -54.84
N ASN A 16 -9.52 -15.48 -53.77
CA ASN A 16 -8.56 -16.09 -52.86
C ASN A 16 -8.82 -15.54 -51.45
N THR A 17 -8.91 -16.50 -50.53
CA THR A 17 -9.10 -16.35 -49.09
C THR A 17 -7.91 -15.67 -48.43
N TRP A 18 -8.10 -15.29 -47.15
CA TRP A 18 -7.15 -15.28 -46.00
C TRP A 18 -7.52 -14.10 -45.08
N THR A 19 -8.43 -14.36 -44.11
CA THR A 19 -8.21 -14.68 -42.68
C THR A 19 -8.29 -13.44 -41.79
N ASN A 20 -9.34 -13.43 -40.96
CA ASN A 20 -9.48 -12.59 -39.77
C ASN A 20 -8.24 -12.73 -38.89
N THR A 21 -7.64 -11.59 -38.53
CA THR A 21 -6.62 -11.48 -37.50
C THR A 21 -7.24 -11.76 -36.14
N THR A 22 -7.01 -12.97 -35.63
CA THR A 22 -7.18 -13.32 -34.21
C THR A 22 -6.19 -12.55 -33.35
N GLU A 23 -6.75 -11.85 -32.37
CA GLU A 23 -6.11 -11.32 -31.18
C GLU A 23 -5.18 -12.35 -30.52
N THR A 24 -3.97 -11.89 -30.23
CA THR A 24 -2.97 -12.57 -29.42
C THR A 24 -3.36 -12.51 -27.94
N ALA A 25 -3.94 -13.61 -27.43
CA ALA A 25 -4.08 -13.84 -25.99
C ALA A 25 -2.81 -14.52 -25.46
N THR A 26 -1.88 -13.73 -24.94
CA THR A 26 -0.78 -14.22 -24.09
C THR A 26 -1.33 -14.65 -22.74
N LEU A 27 -1.35 -15.97 -22.52
CA LEU A 27 -1.72 -16.66 -21.29
C LEU A 27 -0.75 -16.34 -20.16
N LEU A 28 -1.23 -15.66 -19.11
CA LEU A 28 -0.56 -15.53 -17.82
C LEU A 28 -1.39 -16.27 -16.74
N GLY A 29 -0.84 -17.39 -16.25
CA GLY A 29 -1.04 -17.87 -14.87
C GLY A 29 -2.39 -18.51 -14.50
N SER A 30 -2.83 -19.58 -15.16
CA SER A 30 -3.95 -20.39 -14.66
C SER A 30 -3.50 -21.30 -13.49
N SER A 31 -3.80 -20.90 -12.25
CA SER A 31 -3.52 -21.69 -11.01
C SER A 31 -4.41 -22.92 -10.80
N CYS A 32 -5.39 -23.14 -11.68
CA CYS A 32 -6.16 -24.39 -11.75
C CYS A 32 -6.03 -24.98 -13.15
N SER A 33 -6.17 -26.31 -13.24
CA SER A 33 -6.22 -27.01 -14.51
C SER A 33 -7.39 -26.52 -15.37
N ALA A 34 -7.35 -26.84 -16.66
CA ALA A 34 -8.51 -26.70 -17.52
C ALA A 34 -9.74 -27.41 -16.92
N ILE A 35 -10.92 -26.81 -17.12
CA ILE A 35 -12.19 -27.37 -16.65
C ILE A 35 -12.51 -28.64 -17.43
N GLN A 36 -12.81 -29.70 -16.69
CA GLN A 36 -13.31 -30.97 -17.19
C GLN A 36 -14.84 -30.89 -17.22
N GLU A 37 -15.40 -30.82 -18.41
CA GLU A 37 -16.84 -30.78 -18.63
C GLU A 37 -17.50 -32.13 -18.33
N ASN A 38 -18.76 -32.09 -17.88
CA ASN A 38 -19.58 -33.25 -17.53
C ASN A 38 -18.87 -34.29 -16.64
N THR A 39 -18.11 -33.79 -15.66
CA THR A 39 -17.22 -34.59 -14.83
C THR A 39 -17.47 -34.33 -13.35
N ASP A 40 -17.53 -35.40 -12.56
CA ASP A 40 -17.63 -35.37 -11.10
C ASP A 40 -16.60 -36.29 -10.45
N TYR A 41 -16.33 -36.06 -9.17
CA TYR A 41 -15.43 -36.85 -8.34
C TYR A 41 -16.11 -37.19 -7.01
N ASP A 42 -16.29 -38.47 -6.73
CA ASP A 42 -17.06 -38.92 -5.58
C ASP A 42 -16.35 -38.65 -4.24
N GLY A 43 -17.13 -38.32 -3.21
CA GLY A 43 -16.65 -38.17 -1.84
C GLY A 43 -15.65 -37.02 -1.62
N ASN A 44 -14.91 -37.09 -0.50
CA ASN A 44 -13.85 -36.16 -0.12
C ASN A 44 -14.27 -34.67 -0.06
N ASN A 45 -15.53 -34.40 0.29
CA ASN A 45 -16.06 -33.05 0.40
C ASN A 45 -15.44 -32.32 1.60
N LEU A 46 -14.92 -31.13 1.34
CA LEU A 46 -14.34 -30.24 2.34
C LEU A 46 -15.36 -29.19 2.79
N SER A 47 -15.94 -28.50 1.83
CA SER A 47 -16.97 -27.49 2.04
C SER A 47 -17.67 -27.18 0.72
N SER A 48 -18.63 -26.25 0.74
CA SER A 48 -19.26 -25.79 -0.49
C SER A 48 -19.55 -24.30 -0.46
N THR A 49 -19.33 -23.63 -1.57
CA THR A 49 -19.61 -22.20 -1.79
C THR A 49 -20.61 -22.04 -2.93
N LYS A 50 -21.28 -20.88 -3.01
CA LYS A 50 -22.16 -20.56 -4.15
C LYS A 50 -21.39 -19.72 -5.14
N GLN A 51 -21.39 -20.11 -6.41
CA GLN A 51 -20.75 -19.35 -7.49
C GLN A 51 -21.56 -19.43 -8.78
N LEU A 52 -21.56 -18.34 -9.53
CA LEU A 52 -22.32 -18.20 -10.78
C LEU A 52 -21.77 -19.10 -11.90
N SER A 53 -20.49 -19.48 -11.84
CA SER A 53 -19.85 -20.34 -12.84
C SER A 53 -18.72 -21.19 -12.24
N ALA A 54 -18.26 -22.18 -13.00
CA ALA A 54 -17.22 -23.12 -12.55
C ALA A 54 -15.82 -22.47 -12.52
N GLU A 55 -15.59 -21.42 -13.30
CA GLU A 55 -14.33 -20.68 -13.36
C GLU A 55 -14.05 -19.95 -12.03
N LEU A 56 -15.11 -19.49 -11.36
CA LEU A 56 -15.02 -18.80 -10.07
C LEU A 56 -14.68 -19.74 -8.91
N CYS A 57 -14.97 -21.04 -9.03
CA CYS A 57 -14.68 -22.02 -7.99
C CYS A 57 -13.18 -22.25 -7.74
N CYS A 58 -12.32 -21.90 -8.71
CA CYS A 58 -10.87 -22.03 -8.55
C CYS A 58 -10.34 -21.14 -7.42
N ALA A 59 -10.87 -19.92 -7.28
CA ALA A 59 -10.48 -19.02 -6.20
C ALA A 59 -10.91 -19.57 -4.83
N ASP A 60 -12.14 -20.07 -4.74
CA ASP A 60 -12.69 -20.66 -3.52
C ASP A 60 -11.88 -21.89 -3.05
N CYS A 61 -11.48 -22.74 -4.00
CA CYS A 61 -10.64 -23.89 -3.69
C CYS A 61 -9.24 -23.45 -3.24
N ARG A 62 -8.60 -22.50 -3.93
CA ARG A 62 -7.27 -21.98 -3.53
C ARG A 62 -7.26 -21.28 -2.17
N ALA A 63 -8.35 -20.63 -1.80
CA ALA A 63 -8.49 -20.00 -0.49
C ALA A 63 -8.51 -21.02 0.67
N ASN A 64 -8.64 -22.32 0.35
CA ASN A 64 -8.58 -23.38 1.34
C ASN A 64 -7.34 -24.27 1.11
N PRO A 65 -6.36 -24.27 2.04
CA PRO A 65 -5.11 -25.02 1.89
C PRO A 65 -5.31 -26.54 1.82
N HIS A 66 -6.49 -27.04 2.19
CA HIS A 66 -6.84 -28.45 2.12
C HIS A 66 -7.66 -28.82 0.87
N CYS A 67 -7.92 -27.88 -0.05
CA CYS A 67 -8.68 -28.16 -1.28
C CYS A 67 -7.75 -28.50 -2.44
N ALA A 68 -7.92 -29.71 -2.99
CA ALA A 68 -7.15 -30.19 -4.14
C ALA A 68 -7.91 -30.04 -5.47
N LEU A 69 -9.24 -30.05 -5.42
CA LEU A 69 -10.09 -29.84 -6.59
C LEU A 69 -11.45 -29.30 -6.19
N TYR A 70 -12.20 -28.82 -7.18
CA TYR A 70 -13.61 -28.49 -7.02
C TYR A 70 -14.46 -29.14 -8.11
N VAL A 71 -15.75 -29.31 -7.81
CA VAL A 71 -16.78 -29.64 -8.80
C VAL A 71 -17.87 -28.58 -8.70
N TRP A 72 -18.19 -27.91 -9.81
CA TRP A 72 -19.32 -26.99 -9.88
C TRP A 72 -20.56 -27.68 -10.42
N PHE A 73 -21.70 -27.48 -9.78
CA PHE A 73 -23.01 -27.96 -10.25
C PHE A 73 -24.13 -27.05 -9.73
N GLN A 74 -25.01 -26.61 -10.63
CA GLN A 74 -26.20 -25.80 -10.30
C GLN A 74 -25.91 -24.61 -9.38
N GLY A 75 -24.88 -23.83 -9.70
CA GLY A 75 -24.54 -22.61 -8.95
C GLY A 75 -23.78 -22.83 -7.64
N LYS A 76 -23.27 -24.04 -7.41
CA LYS A 76 -22.52 -24.40 -6.20
C LYS A 76 -21.17 -25.04 -6.53
N CYS A 77 -20.11 -24.58 -5.88
CA CYS A 77 -18.81 -25.24 -5.88
C CYS A 77 -18.73 -26.21 -4.71
N TYR A 78 -18.44 -27.46 -5.01
CA TYR A 78 -18.16 -28.51 -4.04
C TYR A 78 -16.65 -28.66 -3.96
N LEU A 79 -16.06 -28.09 -2.91
CA LEU A 79 -14.62 -28.11 -2.67
C LEU A 79 -14.23 -29.46 -2.10
N LYS A 80 -13.15 -30.06 -2.59
CA LYS A 80 -12.75 -31.42 -2.24
C LYS A 80 -11.29 -31.52 -1.87
N THR A 81 -10.99 -32.33 -0.86
CA THR A 81 -9.63 -32.50 -0.35
C THR A 81 -8.74 -33.37 -1.22
N LYS A 82 -9.33 -34.25 -2.04
CA LYS A 82 -8.65 -35.08 -3.04
C LYS A 82 -9.67 -35.64 -4.03
N ALA A 83 -9.20 -36.08 -5.20
CA ALA A 83 -10.06 -36.75 -6.17
C ALA A 83 -10.44 -38.15 -5.66
N GLY A 84 -11.74 -38.43 -5.62
CA GLY A 84 -12.26 -39.79 -5.47
C GLY A 84 -12.47 -40.47 -6.82
N ALA A 85 -13.41 -41.42 -6.89
CA ALA A 85 -13.76 -42.07 -8.13
C ALA A 85 -14.28 -41.04 -9.15
N LYS A 86 -13.69 -41.04 -10.36
CA LYS A 86 -14.09 -40.14 -11.44
C LYS A 86 -15.36 -40.67 -12.10
N GLN A 87 -16.42 -39.88 -12.08
CA GLN A 87 -17.66 -40.16 -12.79
C GLN A 87 -17.63 -39.49 -14.16
N ILE A 88 -17.69 -40.30 -15.23
CA ILE A 88 -17.74 -39.82 -16.61
C ILE A 88 -19.22 -39.67 -17.02
N ASN A 89 -19.55 -38.61 -17.75
CA ASN A 89 -20.92 -38.26 -18.19
C ASN A 89 -21.84 -37.70 -17.10
N ALA A 90 -21.28 -37.08 -16.07
CA ALA A 90 -22.05 -36.35 -15.06
C ALA A 90 -22.55 -35.01 -15.64
N ARG A 91 -23.64 -35.06 -16.43
CA ARG A 91 -24.15 -33.92 -17.20
C ARG A 91 -24.32 -32.66 -16.33
N GLY A 92 -23.73 -31.56 -16.77
CA GLY A 92 -23.80 -30.25 -16.11
C GLY A 92 -22.83 -30.06 -14.93
N ARG A 93 -22.02 -31.07 -14.58
CA ARG A 93 -20.95 -30.95 -13.58
C ARG A 93 -19.63 -30.56 -14.24
N ARG A 94 -18.93 -29.59 -13.67
CA ARG A 94 -17.71 -28.99 -14.24
C ARG A 94 -16.62 -29.02 -13.18
N ALA A 95 -15.56 -29.79 -13.40
CA ALA A 95 -14.53 -30.05 -12.38
C ALA A 95 -13.16 -29.53 -12.81
N ALA A 96 -12.38 -28.97 -11.88
CA ALA A 96 -10.97 -28.66 -12.13
C ALA A 96 -10.12 -28.89 -10.89
N PHE A 97 -8.86 -29.23 -11.13
CA PHE A 97 -7.86 -29.42 -10.09
C PHE A 97 -7.12 -28.12 -9.83
N VAL A 98 -6.76 -27.88 -8.58
CA VAL A 98 -5.77 -26.85 -8.28
C VAL A 98 -4.43 -27.36 -8.79
N SER A 99 -3.77 -26.58 -9.64
CA SER A 99 -2.50 -27.00 -10.23
C SER A 99 -1.42 -26.82 -9.16
N THR A 100 -1.12 -27.88 -8.42
CA THR A 100 0.10 -27.94 -7.62
C THR A 100 1.24 -28.27 -8.58
N THR A 101 1.80 -27.27 -9.25
CA THR A 101 3.17 -27.40 -9.71
C THR A 101 4.01 -27.63 -8.45
N THR A 102 4.40 -28.89 -8.22
CA THR A 102 5.53 -29.21 -7.35
C THR A 102 6.74 -28.52 -7.94
N THR A 103 6.98 -27.29 -7.52
CA THR A 103 8.24 -26.60 -7.74
C THR A 103 9.28 -27.43 -7.02
N THR A 104 10.05 -28.21 -7.77
CA THR A 104 11.24 -28.87 -7.27
C THR A 104 12.09 -27.81 -6.61
N THR A 105 12.32 -28.00 -5.31
CA THR A 105 13.06 -27.13 -4.41
C THR A 105 14.51 -26.97 -4.89
N LEU A 106 14.75 -25.96 -5.72
CA LEU A 106 16.04 -25.28 -5.76
C LEU A 106 15.89 -24.02 -4.91
N ALA A 107 16.93 -23.73 -4.13
CA ALA A 107 16.94 -22.68 -3.13
C ALA A 107 16.30 -21.38 -3.65
N PRO A 108 15.53 -20.65 -2.83
CA PRO A 108 14.83 -19.46 -3.25
C PRO A 108 15.80 -18.50 -3.96
N PRO A 109 15.50 -17.99 -5.17
CA PRO A 109 16.04 -16.68 -5.48
C PRO A 109 15.48 -15.76 -4.39
N THR A 110 16.39 -15.22 -3.57
CA THR A 110 16.08 -14.20 -2.58
C THR A 110 15.54 -12.98 -3.31
N VAL A 111 14.24 -13.00 -3.60
CA VAL A 111 13.50 -11.79 -3.90
C VAL A 111 13.38 -11.08 -2.56
N PRO A 112 13.97 -9.88 -2.39
CA PRO A 112 13.78 -9.12 -1.17
C PRO A 112 12.27 -8.91 -0.97
N PRO A 113 11.78 -8.96 0.28
CA PRO A 113 10.37 -8.77 0.55
C PRO A 113 9.98 -7.37 0.10
N PHE A 114 9.14 -7.26 -0.93
CA PHE A 114 8.33 -6.06 -1.07
C PHE A 114 7.30 -6.12 0.06
N THR A 115 7.64 -5.49 1.18
CA THR A 115 6.73 -5.28 2.30
C THR A 115 5.64 -4.30 1.85
N SER A 116 4.55 -4.85 1.33
CA SER A 116 3.30 -4.10 1.12
C SER A 116 2.95 -3.38 2.42
N MET A 117 2.90 -2.04 2.37
CA MET A 117 2.46 -1.16 3.46
C MET A 117 0.97 -1.35 3.83
N CYS A 118 0.24 -2.07 2.98
CA CYS A 118 -1.14 -2.42 3.21
C CYS A 118 -1.24 -3.86 3.69
N SER A 119 -2.09 -4.09 4.69
CA SER A 119 -2.45 -5.43 5.14
C SER A 119 -3.07 -6.23 3.99
N ALA A 120 -3.25 -7.54 4.20
CA ALA A 120 -3.99 -8.37 3.26
C ALA A 120 -5.40 -7.79 2.97
N LEU A 121 -5.82 -7.87 1.72
CA LEU A 121 -7.16 -7.45 1.31
C LEU A 121 -8.23 -8.31 2.00
N LEU A 122 -9.17 -7.65 2.65
CA LEU A 122 -10.36 -8.20 3.26
C LEU A 122 -11.49 -8.21 2.22
N PRO A 123 -11.88 -9.38 1.69
CA PRO A 123 -12.94 -9.47 0.69
C PRO A 123 -14.31 -9.21 1.30
N ASN A 124 -15.22 -8.70 0.47
CA ASN A 124 -16.61 -8.36 0.77
C ASN A 124 -16.79 -7.47 2.03
N THR A 125 -15.81 -6.65 2.30
CA THR A 125 -15.74 -5.84 3.53
C THR A 125 -15.75 -4.37 3.15
N ASP A 126 -16.67 -3.63 3.74
CA ASP A 126 -16.70 -2.18 3.73
C ASP A 126 -16.56 -1.65 5.17
N TYR A 127 -16.13 -0.40 5.29
CA TYR A 127 -16.05 0.32 6.55
C TYR A 127 -16.88 1.59 6.43
N GLU A 128 -17.81 1.80 7.37
CA GLU A 128 -18.75 2.91 7.31
C GLU A 128 -18.07 4.26 7.66
N GLY A 129 -18.30 5.29 6.83
CA GLY A 129 -17.87 6.67 7.07
C GLY A 129 -16.36 6.91 6.99
N HIS A 130 -15.91 8.10 7.40
CA HIS A 130 -14.50 8.54 7.35
C HIS A 130 -13.89 8.64 5.94
N ASP A 131 -14.71 8.72 4.89
CA ASP A 131 -14.25 8.96 3.53
C ASP A 131 -13.59 10.33 3.39
N ILE A 132 -12.35 10.36 2.93
CA ILE A 132 -11.56 11.58 2.70
C ILE A 132 -11.31 11.84 1.21
N GLY A 133 -11.64 10.88 0.35
CA GLY A 133 -11.50 11.02 -1.09
C GLY A 133 -11.87 9.74 -1.83
N ALA A 134 -12.01 9.85 -3.14
CA ALA A 134 -12.25 8.73 -4.02
C ALA A 134 -11.41 8.86 -5.30
N VAL A 135 -10.87 7.75 -5.78
CA VAL A 135 -10.12 7.70 -7.05
C VAL A 135 -10.48 6.43 -7.81
N ASN A 136 -10.55 6.52 -9.13
CA ASN A 136 -10.80 5.34 -9.96
C ASN A 136 -9.53 4.50 -10.09
N ARG A 137 -9.62 3.21 -9.78
CA ARG A 137 -8.58 2.20 -10.01
C ARG A 137 -9.21 0.90 -10.42
N GLU A 138 -8.55 0.22 -11.34
CA GLU A 138 -9.11 -1.01 -11.91
C GLU A 138 -9.05 -2.18 -10.92
N MET A 139 -8.06 -2.17 -10.04
CA MET A 139 -7.80 -3.25 -9.10
C MET A 139 -7.62 -2.70 -7.67
N ALA A 140 -8.00 -3.48 -6.67
CA ALA A 140 -7.95 -3.07 -5.27
C ALA A 140 -6.52 -2.89 -4.73
N ASP A 141 -5.54 -3.62 -5.25
CA ASP A 141 -4.12 -3.46 -4.90
C ASP A 141 -3.57 -2.07 -5.29
N GLN A 142 -4.05 -1.51 -6.41
CA GLN A 142 -3.70 -0.16 -6.87
C GLN A 142 -4.21 0.94 -5.91
N CYS A 143 -5.19 0.65 -5.05
CA CYS A 143 -5.65 1.61 -4.04
C CYS A 143 -4.63 1.83 -2.93
N CYS A 144 -3.78 0.83 -2.66
CA CYS A 144 -2.72 0.93 -1.67
C CYS A 144 -1.74 2.06 -2.01
N ASP A 145 -1.37 2.17 -3.30
CA ASP A 145 -0.43 3.18 -3.78
C ASP A 145 -0.96 4.60 -3.65
N VAL A 146 -2.28 4.78 -3.73
CA VAL A 146 -2.89 6.09 -3.55
C VAL A 146 -3.07 6.38 -2.06
N CYS A 147 -3.57 5.42 -1.28
CA CYS A 147 -3.79 5.64 0.14
C CYS A 147 -2.46 5.92 0.88
N LYS A 148 -1.35 5.25 0.54
CA LYS A 148 -0.05 5.47 1.20
C LYS A 148 0.52 6.89 1.04
N VAL A 149 0.17 7.59 -0.05
CA VAL A 149 0.64 8.96 -0.32
C VAL A 149 -0.44 10.03 -0.04
N THR A 150 -1.62 9.62 0.42
CA THR A 150 -2.72 10.53 0.73
C THR A 150 -2.66 10.90 2.21
N PRO A 151 -2.40 12.18 2.56
CA PRO A 151 -2.36 12.61 3.95
C PRO A 151 -3.64 12.25 4.69
N GLY A 152 -3.48 11.57 5.83
CA GLY A 152 -4.60 11.15 6.65
C GLY A 152 -5.35 9.90 6.16
N CYS A 153 -4.91 9.19 5.10
CA CYS A 153 -5.50 7.91 4.72
C CYS A 153 -4.99 6.77 5.61
N ALA A 154 -5.88 6.11 6.34
CA ALA A 154 -5.58 4.99 7.21
C ALA A 154 -5.98 3.64 6.60
N LEU A 155 -6.93 3.63 5.67
CA LEU A 155 -7.37 2.45 4.94
C LEU A 155 -8.09 2.85 3.66
N PHE A 156 -8.31 1.89 2.78
CA PHE A 156 -9.18 2.07 1.62
C PHE A 156 -10.21 0.95 1.52
N VAL A 157 -11.31 1.23 0.81
CA VAL A 157 -12.28 0.24 0.35
C VAL A 157 -12.40 0.39 -1.17
N HIS A 158 -12.02 -0.63 -1.91
CA HIS A 158 -12.21 -0.71 -3.36
C HIS A 158 -13.55 -1.35 -3.67
N VAL A 159 -14.39 -0.70 -4.48
CA VAL A 159 -15.64 -1.27 -4.98
C VAL A 159 -16.03 -0.58 -6.28
N ASP A 160 -16.53 -1.34 -7.25
CA ASP A 160 -16.97 -0.82 -8.56
C ASP A 160 -15.92 0.06 -9.26
N GLN A 161 -14.65 -0.37 -9.22
CA GLN A 161 -13.49 0.35 -9.78
C GLN A 161 -13.16 1.69 -9.09
N VAL A 162 -13.69 1.92 -7.89
CA VAL A 162 -13.43 3.13 -7.10
C VAL A 162 -12.73 2.75 -5.80
N CYS A 163 -11.58 3.37 -5.53
CA CYS A 163 -10.93 3.38 -4.22
C CYS A 163 -11.54 4.48 -3.37
N TRP A 164 -12.28 4.10 -2.34
CA TRP A 164 -12.73 5.02 -1.29
C TRP A 164 -11.63 5.09 -0.23
N LEU A 165 -10.96 6.24 -0.14
CA LEU A 165 -9.87 6.50 0.81
C LEU A 165 -10.47 6.97 2.13
N LYS A 166 -10.04 6.38 3.25
CA LYS A 166 -10.68 6.62 4.54
C LYS A 166 -9.66 6.93 5.64
N SER A 167 -10.00 7.87 6.51
CA SER A 167 -9.08 8.35 7.56
C SER A 167 -9.09 7.56 8.85
N ALA A 168 -10.11 6.72 9.07
CA ALA A 168 -10.17 5.84 10.22
C ALA A 168 -11.01 4.60 9.93
N LYS A 169 -10.78 3.55 10.73
CA LYS A 169 -11.55 2.31 10.68
C LYS A 169 -12.93 2.52 11.30
N GLY A 170 -13.93 2.68 10.43
CA GLY A 170 -15.33 2.69 10.80
C GLY A 170 -15.86 1.32 11.24
N LYS A 171 -17.18 1.22 11.40
CA LYS A 171 -17.84 -0.05 11.64
C LYS A 171 -17.74 -0.92 10.38
N ALA A 172 -17.32 -2.18 10.54
CA ALA A 172 -17.27 -3.12 9.43
C ALA A 172 -18.70 -3.48 8.99
N SER A 173 -18.94 -3.44 7.68
CA SER A 173 -20.17 -3.89 7.04
C SER A 173 -19.86 -4.86 5.90
N PHE A 174 -20.79 -5.77 5.62
CA PHE A 174 -20.66 -6.71 4.51
C PHE A 174 -21.14 -6.03 3.22
N LYS A 175 -20.27 -5.93 2.22
CA LYS A 175 -20.62 -5.41 0.89
C LYS A 175 -20.00 -6.31 -0.17
N LEU A 176 -20.84 -7.01 -0.92
CA LEU A 176 -20.41 -7.92 -1.99
C LEU A 176 -19.56 -7.15 -3.03
N GLY A 177 -18.37 -7.66 -3.32
CA GLY A 177 -17.44 -7.03 -4.26
C GLY A 177 -16.56 -5.92 -3.67
N ALA A 178 -16.80 -5.50 -2.43
CA ALA A 178 -15.91 -4.55 -1.76
C ALA A 178 -14.63 -5.26 -1.28
N GLN A 179 -13.47 -4.65 -1.47
CA GLN A 179 -12.19 -5.14 -0.96
C GLN A 179 -11.55 -4.04 -0.11
N ALA A 180 -11.47 -4.27 1.19
CA ALA A 180 -10.84 -3.33 2.12
C ALA A 180 -9.40 -3.73 2.42
N SER A 181 -8.50 -2.77 2.55
CA SER A 181 -7.22 -3.01 3.21
C SER A 181 -6.84 -1.81 4.04
N MET A 182 -6.19 -2.08 5.17
CA MET A 182 -5.68 -1.06 6.06
C MET A 182 -4.24 -0.77 5.70
N ILE A 183 -3.85 0.49 5.82
CA ILE A 183 -2.44 0.84 5.92
C ILE A 183 -2.00 0.29 7.29
N ASP A 184 -1.01 -0.60 7.31
CA ASP A 184 -0.53 -1.17 8.58
C ASP A 184 -0.21 -0.03 9.54
N ALA A 185 -0.64 -0.12 10.81
CA ALA A 185 -0.34 0.93 11.79
C ALA A 185 1.18 1.11 12.04
N ASP A 186 1.97 0.11 11.65
CA ASP A 186 3.43 0.07 11.63
C ASP A 186 4.04 0.53 10.30
N THR A 187 3.23 1.11 9.41
CA THR A 187 3.76 1.73 8.19
C THR A 187 4.78 2.81 8.56
N PRO A 188 5.95 2.80 7.91
CA PRO A 188 6.90 3.89 8.01
C PRO A 188 6.20 5.20 7.65
N LYS A 189 5.96 6.05 8.66
CA LYS A 189 5.30 7.34 8.47
C LYS A 189 6.29 8.29 7.79
N CYS A 190 6.45 8.18 6.48
CA CYS A 190 7.32 9.07 5.72
C CYS A 190 6.46 10.11 5.01
N GLY A 191 6.98 11.33 4.98
CA GLY A 191 6.32 12.45 4.31
C GLY A 191 6.44 12.37 2.79
N PRO A 192 5.79 13.32 2.09
CA PRO A 192 5.94 13.45 0.65
C PRO A 192 7.43 13.58 0.29
N THR A 193 7.80 12.98 -0.84
CA THR A 193 9.18 12.97 -1.30
C THR A 193 9.47 14.13 -2.24
N GLU A 194 10.68 14.68 -2.13
CA GLU A 194 11.19 15.78 -2.94
C GLU A 194 12.19 15.20 -3.95
N ALA A 195 11.76 15.09 -5.21
CA ALA A 195 12.62 14.60 -6.29
C ALA A 195 13.72 15.61 -6.65
N ASN A 196 14.86 15.10 -7.11
CA ASN A 196 16.05 15.88 -7.47
C ASN A 196 16.48 16.89 -6.39
N THR A 197 16.32 16.50 -5.13
CA THR A 197 16.56 17.37 -3.98
C THR A 197 17.36 16.60 -2.94
N ASP A 198 18.43 17.22 -2.45
CA ASP A 198 19.24 16.73 -1.34
C ASP A 198 19.04 17.63 -0.13
N TYR A 199 18.81 17.02 1.03
CA TYR A 199 18.72 17.74 2.28
C TYR A 199 20.12 17.99 2.84
N ALA A 200 20.38 19.20 3.31
CA ALA A 200 21.66 19.58 3.89
C ALA A 200 21.87 18.96 5.29
N GLY A 201 23.11 19.00 5.77
CA GLY A 201 23.50 18.53 7.10
C GLY A 201 24.32 17.24 7.09
N ASP A 202 24.95 16.96 8.23
CA ASP A 202 25.75 15.75 8.43
C ASP A 202 24.86 14.50 8.47
N ASN A 203 25.41 13.41 7.95
CA ASN A 203 24.76 12.10 7.96
C ASN A 203 24.85 11.47 9.36
N LEU A 204 23.75 10.90 9.81
CA LEU A 204 23.66 10.18 11.08
C LEU A 204 24.32 8.80 10.98
N TYR A 205 24.73 8.28 12.14
CA TYR A 205 25.13 6.89 12.29
C TYR A 205 24.01 5.95 11.80
N GLY A 206 24.35 4.97 10.96
CA GLY A 206 23.38 4.11 10.28
C GLY A 206 23.00 4.56 8.86
N SER A 207 23.56 5.67 8.37
CA SER A 207 23.59 5.97 6.93
C SER A 207 24.46 4.94 6.19
N GLY A 208 24.07 4.55 4.98
CA GLY A 208 24.70 3.44 4.26
C GLY A 208 23.93 3.08 3.00
N SER A 209 23.86 1.80 2.64
CA SER A 209 23.05 1.34 1.51
C SER A 209 21.62 0.95 1.94
N ALA A 210 20.64 1.28 1.11
CA ALA A 210 19.26 0.80 1.22
C ALA A 210 18.81 0.24 -0.13
N ALA A 211 18.03 -0.84 -0.14
CA ALA A 211 17.59 -1.48 -1.39
C ALA A 211 16.81 -0.52 -2.31
N ASP A 212 16.03 0.36 -1.70
CA ASP A 212 15.20 1.35 -2.36
C ASP A 212 14.89 2.54 -1.43
N LEU A 213 14.21 3.55 -1.99
CA LEU A 213 13.75 4.74 -1.28
C LEU A 213 12.92 4.40 -0.04
N PHE A 214 12.11 3.35 -0.14
CA PHE A 214 11.23 2.89 0.93
C PHE A 214 12.04 2.32 2.10
N SER A 215 13.02 1.47 1.83
CA SER A 215 13.94 0.90 2.81
C SER A 215 14.74 2.00 3.52
N CYS A 216 15.09 3.08 2.81
CA CYS A 216 15.75 4.24 3.40
C CYS A 216 14.85 4.98 4.41
N CYS A 217 13.57 5.16 4.05
CA CYS A 217 12.53 5.68 4.94
C CYS A 217 12.35 4.80 6.20
N VAL A 218 12.25 3.48 6.05
CA VAL A 218 12.16 2.52 7.17
C VAL A 218 13.39 2.65 8.08
N GLY A 219 14.58 2.69 7.50
CA GLY A 219 15.83 2.86 8.24
C GLY A 219 15.85 4.14 9.07
N CYS A 220 15.37 5.24 8.49
CA CYS A 220 15.22 6.50 9.23
C CYS A 220 14.17 6.41 10.33
N GLN A 221 13.05 5.71 10.13
CA GLN A 221 12.04 5.53 11.18
C GLN A 221 12.60 4.81 12.40
N MET A 222 13.37 3.75 12.18
CA MET A 222 13.98 2.95 13.26
C MET A 222 15.16 3.66 13.93
N ASN A 223 15.81 4.59 13.24
CA ASN A 223 16.86 5.41 13.82
C ASN A 223 16.25 6.54 14.66
N ARG A 224 16.41 6.48 15.99
CA ARG A 224 15.82 7.45 16.93
C ARG A 224 16.12 8.91 16.57
N ASP A 225 17.34 9.20 16.14
CA ASP A 225 17.84 10.56 15.93
C ASP A 225 17.55 11.06 14.50
N CYS A 226 17.04 10.18 13.63
CA CYS A 226 16.68 10.50 12.25
C CYS A 226 15.28 11.10 12.16
N ASN A 227 15.15 12.19 11.40
CA ASN A 227 13.87 12.84 11.10
C ASN A 227 13.68 13.12 9.60
N ALA A 228 14.71 12.89 8.78
CA ALA A 228 14.65 13.00 7.33
C ALA A 228 15.70 12.11 6.67
N TYR A 229 15.57 11.85 5.38
CA TYR A 229 16.52 11.05 4.62
C TYR A 229 16.68 11.57 3.19
N SER A 230 17.81 11.24 2.57
CA SER A 230 18.06 11.46 1.14
C SER A 230 18.59 10.17 0.52
N PHE A 231 17.98 9.74 -0.57
CA PHE A 231 18.28 8.48 -1.24
C PHE A 231 18.74 8.71 -2.67
N VAL A 232 19.81 8.01 -3.06
CA VAL A 232 20.37 8.02 -4.42
C VAL A 232 20.08 6.68 -5.06
N GLU A 233 19.13 6.62 -5.99
CA GLU A 233 18.70 5.36 -6.60
C GLU A 233 19.83 4.65 -7.37
N ALA A 234 20.64 5.43 -8.09
CA ALA A 234 21.73 4.89 -8.91
C ALA A 234 22.82 4.16 -8.11
N THR A 235 23.07 4.58 -6.87
CA THR A 235 24.10 3.99 -5.98
C THR A 235 23.51 3.25 -4.80
N GLN A 236 22.18 3.23 -4.66
CA GLN A 236 21.47 2.71 -3.49
C GLN A 236 21.90 3.37 -2.16
N GLU A 237 22.46 4.57 -2.22
CA GLU A 237 22.96 5.28 -1.05
C GLU A 237 21.81 5.95 -0.29
N CYS A 238 21.72 5.68 1.01
CA CYS A 238 20.75 6.21 1.94
C CYS A 238 21.45 7.04 3.01
N SER A 239 21.23 8.35 2.95
CA SER A 239 21.70 9.34 3.92
C SER A 239 20.60 9.60 4.94
N LEU A 240 20.79 9.16 6.19
CA LEU A 240 19.90 9.45 7.33
C LEU A 240 20.27 10.78 7.95
N LYS A 241 19.29 11.66 8.20
CA LYS A 241 19.50 13.05 8.61
C LYS A 241 18.69 13.40 9.85
N SER A 242 19.24 14.27 10.69
CA SER A 242 18.59 14.78 11.91
C SER A 242 17.39 15.68 11.63
N GLY A 243 17.23 16.15 10.40
CA GLY A 243 16.10 16.97 9.95
C GLY A 243 16.37 17.52 8.55
N ARG A 244 15.43 18.32 8.03
CA ARG A 244 15.61 19.09 6.79
C ARG A 244 16.06 20.50 7.15
N THR A 245 17.36 20.68 7.37
CA THR A 245 17.96 21.97 7.77
C THR A 245 18.28 22.89 6.59
N GLY A 246 17.92 22.46 5.38
CA GLY A 246 18.10 23.18 4.12
C GLY A 246 18.00 22.22 2.94
N THR A 247 17.82 22.75 1.75
CA THR A 247 17.69 21.95 0.52
C THR A 247 18.59 22.45 -0.58
N SER A 248 19.11 21.53 -1.38
CA SER A 248 19.83 21.84 -2.62
C SER A 248 19.30 20.98 -3.77
N ALA A 249 19.23 21.57 -4.96
CA ALA A 249 18.85 20.84 -6.16
C ALA A 249 19.98 19.87 -6.56
N LYS A 250 19.68 18.58 -6.64
CA LYS A 250 20.65 17.54 -6.99
C LYS A 250 19.97 16.42 -7.75
N SER A 251 20.29 16.33 -9.04
CA SER A 251 19.71 15.32 -9.94
C SER A 251 19.97 13.90 -9.43
N GLY A 252 18.94 13.06 -9.46
CA GLY A 252 19.03 11.64 -9.06
C GLY A 252 19.00 11.39 -7.55
N VAL A 253 18.79 12.44 -6.74
CA VAL A 253 18.55 12.32 -5.30
C VAL A 253 17.08 12.55 -5.01
N THR A 254 16.46 11.64 -4.26
CA THR A 254 15.09 11.80 -3.76
C THR A 254 15.13 11.86 -2.24
N SER A 255 14.61 12.94 -1.66
CA SER A 255 14.61 13.16 -0.21
C SER A 255 13.21 13.07 0.37
N GLY A 256 13.11 12.81 1.66
CA GLY A 256 11.84 12.70 2.37
C GLY A 256 11.99 13.02 3.86
N ARG A 257 10.92 13.54 4.44
CA ARG A 257 10.80 13.70 5.91
C ARG A 257 10.26 12.42 6.52
N VAL A 258 10.46 12.26 7.82
CA VAL A 258 9.92 11.15 8.59
C VAL A 258 9.05 11.68 9.72
N TYR A 259 7.76 11.36 9.65
CA TYR A 259 6.78 11.77 10.63
C TYR A 259 6.91 10.93 11.89
N LYS A 260 7.43 11.55 12.94
CA LYS A 260 7.54 10.94 14.27
C LYS A 260 6.79 11.70 15.35
N CYS A 261 6.00 12.69 14.94
CA CYS A 261 5.08 13.43 15.79
C CYS A 261 3.62 13.05 15.47
N THR A 262 2.63 13.57 16.22
CA THR A 262 1.22 13.38 15.87
C THR A 262 0.88 14.17 14.61
N PRO A 263 -0.26 13.90 13.95
CA PRO A 263 -0.75 14.74 12.88
C PRO A 263 -0.92 16.21 13.31
N ILE A 264 -0.82 17.12 12.33
CA ILE A 264 -1.03 18.56 12.50
C ILE A 264 -2.48 18.87 12.87
N GLU A 265 -2.65 19.66 13.94
CA GLU A 265 -3.90 20.34 14.30
C GLU A 265 -3.94 21.68 13.58
N MET A 266 -4.72 21.77 12.50
CA MET A 266 -4.92 23.01 11.74
C MET A 266 -5.81 23.99 12.52
N GLY A 267 -5.42 25.25 12.55
CA GLY A 267 -6.23 26.33 13.13
C GLY A 267 -6.20 26.38 14.66
N VAL A 268 -5.26 25.68 15.28
CA VAL A 268 -5.14 25.55 16.74
C VAL A 268 -3.80 26.12 17.18
N ASP A 269 -3.85 27.11 18.08
CA ASP A 269 -2.68 27.69 18.72
C ASP A 269 -2.52 27.13 20.14
N TYR A 270 -1.30 26.68 20.47
CA TYR A 270 -0.94 26.24 21.81
C TYR A 270 -0.33 27.42 22.54
N VAL A 271 -0.98 27.88 23.60
CA VAL A 271 -0.62 29.15 24.24
C VAL A 271 0.46 28.95 25.30
N GLY A 272 1.55 29.72 25.16
CA GLY A 272 2.66 29.76 26.10
C GLY A 272 3.53 28.50 26.10
N ASN A 273 4.27 28.29 27.20
CA ASN A 273 5.24 27.20 27.38
C ASN A 273 6.41 27.21 26.38
N ASP A 274 6.69 28.34 25.74
CA ASP A 274 7.74 28.48 24.73
C ASP A 274 9.13 28.23 25.33
N LEU A 275 9.89 27.36 24.67
CA LEU A 275 11.29 27.05 24.93
C LEU A 275 12.21 27.80 23.98
N ALA A 276 11.81 27.89 22.70
CA ALA A 276 12.57 28.53 21.65
C ALA A 276 11.68 28.85 20.45
N ASP A 277 12.04 29.88 19.71
CA ASP A 277 11.54 30.21 18.39
C ASP A 277 12.63 29.92 17.33
N VAL A 278 12.26 29.17 16.30
CA VAL A 278 13.20 28.75 15.23
C VAL A 278 12.53 28.91 13.88
N ALA A 279 13.22 29.53 12.92
CA ALA A 279 12.71 29.64 11.55
C ALA A 279 12.58 28.26 10.88
N ALA A 280 11.50 28.04 10.13
CA ALA A 280 11.28 26.84 9.35
C ALA A 280 10.41 27.09 8.11
N ASP A 281 10.72 26.35 7.04
CA ASP A 281 10.01 26.45 5.76
C ASP A 281 8.56 25.94 5.84
N ALA A 282 8.29 24.97 6.73
CA ALA A 282 6.97 24.37 6.89
C ALA A 282 6.76 23.84 8.32
N ALA A 283 5.50 23.70 8.73
CA ALA A 283 5.14 23.10 10.01
C ALA A 283 5.68 21.66 10.17
N ASP A 284 5.78 20.90 9.09
CA ASP A 284 6.37 19.55 9.08
C ASP A 284 7.84 19.53 9.56
N ASP A 285 8.59 20.62 9.35
CA ASP A 285 9.99 20.72 9.78
C ASP A 285 10.12 20.95 11.29
N CYS A 286 9.11 21.56 11.92
CA CYS A 286 9.08 21.80 13.35
C CYS A 286 9.09 20.52 14.19
N CYS A 287 8.59 19.39 13.64
CA CYS A 287 8.65 18.10 14.33
C CYS A 287 10.09 17.65 14.58
N ALA A 288 10.96 17.78 13.58
CA ALA A 288 12.37 17.45 13.71
C ALA A 288 13.06 18.40 14.72
N LEU A 289 12.77 19.70 14.62
CA LEU A 289 13.32 20.72 15.52
C LEU A 289 12.93 20.46 16.98
N CYS A 290 11.66 20.16 17.25
CA CYS A 290 11.19 19.82 18.58
C CYS A 290 11.82 18.53 19.10
N ARG A 291 11.90 17.47 18.28
CA ARG A 291 12.52 16.20 18.68
C ARG A 291 13.99 16.32 19.04
N ASN A 292 14.68 17.28 18.42
CA ASN A 292 16.10 17.56 18.66
C ASN A 292 16.32 18.56 19.81
N LEU A 293 15.26 19.15 20.37
CA LEU A 293 15.34 20.09 21.48
C LEU A 293 14.91 19.42 22.79
N ASP A 294 15.85 19.28 23.71
CA ASP A 294 15.58 18.72 25.03
C ASP A 294 14.46 19.49 25.74
N GLY A 295 13.49 18.74 26.25
CA GLY A 295 12.32 19.28 26.94
C GLY A 295 11.18 19.72 26.03
N CYS A 296 11.36 19.74 24.70
CA CYS A 296 10.27 20.06 23.78
C CYS A 296 9.26 18.90 23.69
N LYS A 297 7.98 19.24 23.86
CA LYS A 297 6.85 18.30 23.83
C LYS A 297 5.75 18.71 22.88
N ALA A 298 5.78 19.94 22.37
CA ALA A 298 4.81 20.44 21.42
C ALA A 298 5.42 21.60 20.63
N PHE A 299 4.76 22.00 19.55
CA PHE A 299 5.07 23.26 18.89
C PHE A 299 3.81 23.86 18.25
N SER A 300 3.89 25.17 17.99
CA SER A 300 2.97 25.89 17.11
C SER A 300 3.79 26.54 16.01
N TYR A 301 3.33 26.42 14.77
CA TYR A 301 3.96 27.02 13.60
C TYR A 301 3.08 28.15 13.08
N ALA A 302 3.67 29.34 12.94
CA ALA A 302 3.04 30.51 12.35
C ALA A 302 4.11 31.41 11.72
N ASP A 303 3.78 32.07 10.61
CA ASP A 303 4.62 33.08 9.96
C ASP A 303 6.08 32.63 9.72
N GLY A 304 6.29 31.38 9.29
CA GLY A 304 7.64 30.86 9.02
C GLY A 304 8.43 30.47 10.28
N THR A 305 7.79 30.43 11.46
CA THR A 305 8.46 30.21 12.74
C THR A 305 7.84 29.04 13.49
N CYS A 306 8.69 28.11 13.94
CA CYS A 306 8.37 27.07 14.91
C CYS A 306 8.54 27.62 16.32
N TYR A 307 7.45 27.81 17.04
CA TYR A 307 7.44 28.10 18.46
C TYR A 307 7.43 26.77 19.23
N LEU A 308 8.63 26.30 19.59
CA LEU A 308 8.89 25.04 20.28
C LEU A 308 8.52 25.17 21.75
N LYS A 309 7.78 24.21 22.30
CA LYS A 309 7.12 24.32 23.59
C LYS A 309 7.41 23.14 24.50
N SER A 310 7.50 23.42 25.79
CA SER A 310 7.71 22.42 26.85
C SER A 310 6.46 21.62 27.20
N ASP A 311 5.28 22.09 26.80
CA ASP A 311 4.00 21.41 26.95
C ASP A 311 2.96 21.95 25.96
N LYS A 312 1.86 21.21 25.71
CA LYS A 312 0.74 21.67 24.88
C LYS A 312 -0.01 22.82 25.55
N GLY A 313 -0.15 22.79 26.87
CA GLY A 313 -0.82 23.85 27.63
C GLY A 313 -2.28 24.10 27.21
N ALA A 314 -2.74 25.34 27.38
CA ALA A 314 -4.06 25.78 26.94
C ALA A 314 -4.06 26.03 25.43
N THR A 315 -5.22 25.86 24.78
CA THR A 315 -5.35 26.08 23.34
C THR A 315 -6.32 27.21 23.02
N THR A 316 -6.08 27.90 21.90
CA THR A 316 -7.02 28.86 21.31
C THR A 316 -7.18 28.61 19.82
N THR A 317 -8.25 29.13 19.22
CA THR A 317 -8.48 29.02 17.78
C THR A 317 -7.76 30.15 17.06
N ASN A 318 -6.89 29.80 16.12
CA ASN A 318 -6.25 30.72 15.19
C ASN A 318 -5.98 30.00 13.88
N VAL A 319 -6.71 30.37 12.82
CA VAL A 319 -6.74 29.67 11.52
C VAL A 319 -5.39 29.63 10.80
N ASP A 320 -4.49 30.56 11.13
CA ASP A 320 -3.17 30.68 10.50
C ASP A 320 -2.10 29.84 11.22
N VAL A 321 -2.46 29.18 12.33
CA VAL A 321 -1.53 28.40 13.16
C VAL A 321 -1.71 26.90 12.93
N GLN A 322 -0.58 26.20 12.85
CA GLN A 322 -0.50 24.74 12.75
C GLN A 322 0.24 24.19 13.96
N SER A 323 -0.41 23.38 14.80
CA SER A 323 0.21 22.86 16.03
C SER A 323 0.31 21.35 16.04
N ILE A 324 1.33 20.81 16.72
CA ILE A 324 1.51 19.36 16.90
C ILE A 324 1.83 19.07 18.37
N GLY A 325 1.21 18.01 18.91
CA GLY A 325 1.65 17.38 20.15
C GLY A 325 2.66 16.26 19.90
N HIS A 326 3.67 16.12 20.76
CA HIS A 326 4.57 14.97 20.66
C HIS A 326 3.84 13.70 21.16
N PRO A 327 3.80 12.58 20.40
CA PRO A 327 3.02 11.38 20.73
C PRO A 327 3.44 10.69 22.04
N PHE A 328 4.62 11.00 22.59
CA PHE A 328 5.06 10.43 23.87
C PHE A 328 4.32 11.01 25.10
N CYS A 329 3.46 12.02 24.92
CA CYS A 329 2.77 12.66 26.04
C CYS A 329 1.35 12.16 26.30
N LEU A 330 0.82 11.21 25.50
CA LEU A 330 -0.55 10.72 25.72
C LEU A 330 -0.67 9.55 26.70
N ASN A 331 0.42 8.85 27.08
CA ASN A 331 0.33 7.71 28.01
C ASN A 331 1.61 7.46 28.85
N GLY A 332 2.16 8.49 29.50
CA GLY A 332 2.94 8.33 30.73
C GLY A 332 4.01 7.23 30.82
N PHE A 333 4.68 6.85 29.73
CA PHE A 333 5.79 5.89 29.78
C PHE A 333 7.10 6.60 29.46
N ILE A 334 7.83 6.92 30.51
CA ILE A 334 9.19 7.40 30.45
C ILE A 334 10.09 6.20 30.08
N VAL A 335 10.51 6.10 28.82
CA VAL A 335 11.71 5.32 28.50
C VAL A 335 12.90 6.25 28.65
N VAL A 336 13.42 6.36 29.87
CA VAL A 336 14.76 6.92 30.10
C VAL A 336 15.75 5.92 29.53
N LEU A 337 16.19 6.10 28.28
CA LEU A 337 17.45 5.51 27.84
C LEU A 337 18.57 6.41 28.36
N SER A 338 18.90 6.25 29.65
CA SER A 338 20.18 6.73 30.16
C SER A 338 21.27 5.88 29.51
N ALA A 339 22.27 6.55 28.95
CA ALA A 339 23.43 5.92 28.36
C ALA A 339 24.21 5.10 29.41
N SER A 340 23.91 3.81 29.55
CA SER A 340 24.82 2.78 30.08
C SER A 340 24.11 1.41 30.11
N HIS A 341 24.54 0.52 29.21
CA HIS A 341 24.51 -0.95 29.30
C HIS A 341 23.18 -1.70 29.54
N SER A 342 22.74 -2.38 28.48
CA SER A 342 22.26 -3.77 28.44
C SER A 342 21.33 -4.28 29.55
N LYS A 343 20.03 -4.34 29.24
CA LYS A 343 19.16 -5.54 29.29
C LYS A 343 17.69 -5.13 29.13
N ILE A 344 17.02 -5.66 28.10
CA ILE A 344 15.56 -5.64 27.99
C ILE A 344 15.03 -6.83 28.78
N VAL A 345 14.20 -6.57 29.79
CA VAL A 345 13.40 -7.60 30.46
C VAL A 345 11.95 -7.34 30.06
N PHE A 346 11.33 -8.32 29.39
CA PHE A 346 9.89 -8.34 29.18
C PHE A 346 9.23 -8.81 30.48
N ILE A 347 8.30 -8.02 31.02
CA ILE A 347 7.30 -8.50 31.97
C ILE A 347 5.95 -8.38 31.27
#